data_AF-A0A7X2NU07-F1
#
_entry.id   AF-A0A7X2NU07-F1
#
_cell.length_a   1.000
_cell.length_b   1.000
_cell.length_c   1.000
_cell.angle_alpha   90.00
_cell.angle_beta   90.00
_cell.angle_gamma   90.00
#
_symmetry.space_group_name_H-M   'P 1'
#
loop_
_entity.id
_entity.type
_entity.pdbx_description
1 polymer ?
#
loop_
_entity_poly.entity_id
_entity_poly.type
_entity_poly.pdbx_seq_one_letter_code
_entity_poly.pdbx_strand_id
1 'polypeptide(L)'
;MSLLDIPPGTDVNELKKRMNILQKKARDRAKPDRCILCGQKHTSFCNSHSVPQMVLNKIGKNGQIVQSNAIFGLEILKDTDGINRSGTFHIICRECDKNYLA
;
A
#
# COMPACT_ATOMS: atom_id res chain seq x y z
N MET A 1 17.39 3.31 14.89
CA MET A 1 16.51 3.43 16.07
C MET A 1 15.14 2.95 15.64
N SER A 2 14.68 1.81 16.13
CA SER A 2 13.30 1.38 15.87
C SER A 2 12.36 2.30 16.63
N LEU A 3 11.25 2.71 16.02
CA LEU A 3 10.21 3.49 16.71
C LEU A 3 9.36 2.58 17.63
N LEU A 4 9.40 1.26 17.43
CA LEU A 4 8.70 0.28 18.25
C LEU A 4 9.58 -0.95 18.50
N ASP A 5 9.85 -1.25 19.77
CA ASP A 5 10.59 -2.46 20.14
C ASP A 5 9.66 -3.68 20.12
N ILE A 6 10.13 -4.77 19.50
CA ILE A 6 9.44 -6.06 19.53
C ILE A 6 9.89 -6.80 20.80
N PRO A 7 8.95 -7.29 21.64
CA PRO A 7 9.32 -8.01 22.85
C PRO A 7 10.22 -9.22 22.56
N PRO A 8 11.24 -9.48 23.40
CA PRO A 8 12.11 -10.65 23.24
C PRO A 8 11.30 -11.94 23.31
N GLY A 9 11.67 -12.92 22.47
CA GLY A 9 10.94 -14.19 22.34
C GLY A 9 9.75 -14.14 21.37
N THR A 10 9.47 -13.00 20.74
CA THR A 10 8.43 -12.90 19.70
C THR A 10 8.90 -13.55 18.39
N ASP A 11 8.07 -14.44 17.83
CA ASP A 11 8.25 -14.91 16.45
C ASP A 11 7.84 -13.81 15.45
N VAL A 12 8.84 -13.06 14.98
CA VAL A 12 8.67 -11.95 14.03
C VAL A 12 8.07 -12.43 12.70
N ASN A 13 8.36 -13.66 12.26
CA ASN A 13 7.84 -14.19 11.01
C ASN A 13 6.35 -14.51 11.11
N GLU A 14 5.91 -15.06 12.24
CA GLU A 14 4.49 -15.24 12.54
C GLU A 14 3.76 -13.91 12.63
N LEU A 15 4.38 -12.90 13.26
CA LEU A 15 3.81 -11.56 13.35
C LEU A 15 3.67 -10.90 11.96
N LYS A 16 4.66 -11.05 11.07
CA LYS A 16 4.59 -10.64 9.65
C LYS A 16 3.41 -11.29 8.92
N LYS A 17 3.22 -12.61 9.08
CA LYS A 17 2.09 -13.33 8.47
C LYS A 17 0.75 -12.77 8.94
N ARG A 18 0.59 -12.60 10.26
CA ARG A 18 -0.63 -12.02 10.85
C ARG A 18 -0.89 -10.60 10.36
N MET A 19 0.16 -9.77 10.26
CA MET A 19 0.05 -8.41 9.74
C MET A 19 -0.41 -8.41 8.27
N ASN A 20 0.15 -9.27 7.43
CA ASN A 20 -0.27 -9.40 6.02
C ASN A 20 -1.74 -9.82 5.89
N ILE A 21 -2.19 -10.75 6.74
CA ILE A 21 -3.60 -11.18 6.79
C ILE A 21 -4.50 -10.03 7.24
N LEU A 22 -4.10 -9.29 8.28
CA LEU A 22 -4.86 -8.15 8.80
C LEU A 22 -5.01 -7.05 7.75
N GLN A 23 -3.91 -6.66 7.08
CA GLN A 23 -3.93 -5.67 6.02
C GLN A 23 -4.80 -6.12 4.84
N LYS A 24 -4.74 -7.39 4.44
CA LYS A 24 -5.60 -7.94 3.38
C LYS A 24 -7.08 -7.81 3.77
N LYS A 25 -7.45 -8.24 4.98
CA LYS A 25 -8.82 -8.12 5.49
C LYS A 25 -9.29 -6.67 5.58
N ALA A 26 -8.42 -5.76 6.03
CA ALA A 26 -8.72 -4.34 6.10
C ALA A 26 -9.01 -3.76 4.70
N ARG A 27 -8.15 -4.05 3.72
CA ARG A 27 -8.36 -3.63 2.33
C ARG A 27 -9.65 -4.20 1.74
N ASP A 28 -9.94 -5.48 1.97
CA ASP A 28 -11.16 -6.12 1.45
C ASP A 28 -12.43 -5.50 2.07
N ARG A 29 -12.42 -5.17 3.36
CA ARG A 29 -13.53 -4.49 4.05
C ARG A 29 -13.68 -3.02 3.64
N ALA A 30 -12.57 -2.36 3.30
CA ALA A 30 -12.57 -0.97 2.88
C ALA A 30 -12.97 -0.78 1.40
N LYS A 31 -13.17 -1.86 0.63
CA LYS A 31 -13.63 -1.75 -0.76
C LYS A 31 -15.03 -1.14 -0.79
N PRO A 32 -15.20 0.02 -1.42
CA PRO A 32 -16.50 0.66 -1.50
C PRO A 32 -17.37 -0.02 -2.56
N ASP A 33 -18.68 0.20 -2.51
CA ASP A 33 -19.63 -0.19 -3.57
C ASP A 33 -19.62 0.81 -4.75
N ARG A 34 -19.06 2.00 -4.52
CA ARG A 34 -18.99 3.13 -5.44
C ARG A 34 -17.59 3.75 -5.46
N CYS A 35 -17.19 4.33 -6.58
CA CYS A 35 -15.96 5.11 -6.66
C CYS A 35 -16.02 6.29 -5.67
N ILE A 36 -15.00 6.44 -4.82
CA ILE A 36 -14.98 7.52 -3.82
C ILE A 36 -14.85 8.92 -4.44
N LEU A 37 -14.45 9.01 -5.73
CA LEU A 37 -14.29 10.29 -6.43
C LEU A 37 -15.54 10.68 -7.24
N CYS A 38 -16.11 9.77 -8.04
CA CYS A 38 -17.27 10.10 -8.89
C CYS A 38 -18.62 9.59 -8.36
N GLY A 39 -18.64 8.77 -7.29
CA GLY A 39 -19.86 8.24 -6.68
C GLY A 39 -20.60 7.16 -7.51
N GLN A 40 -20.10 6.83 -8.70
CA GLN A 40 -20.71 5.82 -9.57
C GLN A 40 -20.41 4.41 -9.08
N LYS A 41 -21.36 3.49 -9.29
CA LYS A 41 -21.15 2.06 -9.03
C LYS A 41 -20.25 1.48 -10.11
N HIS A 42 -19.30 0.64 -9.71
CA HIS A 42 -18.42 -0.07 -10.63
C HIS A 42 -18.26 -1.53 -10.18
N THR A 43 -18.09 -2.43 -11.15
CA THR A 43 -17.82 -3.86 -10.90
C THR A 43 -16.34 -4.13 -10.61
N SER A 44 -15.46 -3.17 -10.87
CA SER A 44 -14.03 -3.26 -10.58
C SER A 44 -13.44 -1.89 -10.26
N PHE A 45 -12.37 -1.90 -9.47
CA PHE A 45 -11.60 -0.71 -9.09
C PHE A 45 -10.18 -0.79 -9.65
N CYS A 46 -9.55 0.37 -9.86
CA CYS A 46 -8.17 0.47 -10.34
C CYS A 46 -7.18 0.08 -9.23
N ASN A 47 -6.03 -0.52 -9.59
CA ASN A 47 -4.87 -0.55 -8.70
C ASN A 47 -4.16 0.79 -8.80
N SER A 48 -4.63 1.77 -8.05
CA SER A 48 -4.09 3.13 -8.04
C SER A 48 -3.08 3.31 -6.92
N HIS A 49 -2.39 4.45 -6.92
CA HIS A 49 -1.30 4.77 -6.01
C HIS A 49 -1.53 6.11 -5.31
N SER A 50 -1.22 6.16 -4.02
CA SER A 50 -1.30 7.39 -3.19
C SER A 50 -0.39 8.51 -3.70
N VAL A 51 0.70 8.16 -4.38
CA VAL A 51 1.55 9.07 -5.13
C VAL A 51 1.48 8.63 -6.60
N PRO A 52 1.23 9.52 -7.56
CA PRO A 52 1.10 9.17 -8.97
C PRO A 52 2.22 8.27 -9.48
N GLN A 53 1.87 7.26 -10.27
CA GLN A 53 2.82 6.25 -10.78
C GLN A 53 3.98 6.92 -11.56
N MET A 54 3.70 7.99 -12.30
CA MET A 54 4.74 8.76 -13.00
C MET A 54 5.79 9.37 -12.05
N VAL A 55 5.40 9.74 -10.82
CA VAL A 55 6.32 10.27 -9.80
C VAL A 55 7.09 9.11 -9.18
N LEU A 56 6.41 8.02 -8.84
CA LEU A 56 7.04 6.81 -8.31
C LEU A 56 8.12 6.26 -9.27
N ASN A 57 7.87 6.27 -10.58
CA ASN A 57 8.85 5.87 -11.60
C ASN A 57 10.10 6.75 -11.62
N LYS A 58 9.99 8.04 -11.29
CA LYS A 58 11.12 8.98 -11.27
C LYS A 58 11.97 8.85 -10.00
N ILE A 59 11.34 8.58 -8.86
CA ILE A 59 12.03 8.48 -7.57
C ILE A 59 12.50 7.05 -7.26
N GLY A 60 11.95 6.05 -7.94
CA GLY A 60 12.33 4.65 -7.78
C GLY A 60 13.72 4.36 -8.34
N LYS A 61 14.43 3.45 -7.69
CA LYS A 61 15.73 2.92 -8.12
C LYS A 61 15.61 1.43 -8.39
N ASN A 62 16.02 0.98 -9.58
CA ASN A 62 15.95 -0.43 -9.99
C ASN A 62 14.54 -1.05 -9.83
N GLY A 63 13.48 -0.28 -10.11
CA GLY A 63 12.09 -0.75 -9.97
C GLY A 63 11.59 -0.83 -8.52
N GLN A 64 12.34 -0.29 -7.56
CA GLN A 64 12.01 -0.31 -6.13
C GLN A 64 11.98 1.08 -5.52
N ILE A 65 11.21 1.23 -4.44
CA ILE A 65 11.07 2.44 -3.64
C ILE A 65 11.29 2.12 -2.18
N VAL A 66 12.05 2.99 -1.50
CA VAL A 66 12.20 2.98 -0.04
C VAL A 66 10.87 3.39 0.58
N GLN A 67 10.34 2.53 1.44
CA GLN A 67 9.08 2.76 2.15
C GLN A 67 9.31 3.62 3.38
N SER A 68 8.24 4.23 3.89
CA SER A 68 8.27 4.96 5.16
C SER A 68 8.76 4.10 6.34
N ASN A 69 8.66 2.76 6.22
CA ASN A 69 9.21 1.86 7.23
C ASN A 69 10.71 2.01 7.47
N ALA A 70 11.49 2.44 6.46
CA ALA A 70 12.92 2.69 6.65
C ALA A 70 13.18 3.81 7.69
N ILE A 71 12.18 4.66 7.93
CA ILE A 71 12.20 5.71 8.97
C ILE A 71 11.67 5.14 10.30
N PHE A 72 10.56 4.41 10.26
CA PHE A 72 9.90 3.87 11.45
C PHE A 72 10.63 2.67 12.09
N GLY A 73 11.39 1.91 11.31
CA GLY A 73 12.15 0.75 11.77
C GLY A 73 11.30 -0.43 12.24
N LEU A 74 10.06 -0.59 11.75
CA LEU A 74 9.20 -1.69 12.20
C LEU A 74 9.63 -2.99 11.51
N GLU A 75 10.20 -3.93 12.26
CA GLU A 75 10.74 -5.18 11.68
C GLU A 75 9.68 -6.02 10.93
N ILE A 76 8.40 -5.79 11.22
CA ILE A 76 7.25 -6.48 10.63
C ILE A 76 6.84 -5.95 9.26
N LEU A 77 7.37 -4.80 8.84
CA LEU A 77 7.14 -4.19 7.53
C LEU A 77 8.44 -4.23 6.71
N LYS A 78 8.33 -3.94 5.41
CA LYS A 78 9.47 -3.90 4.50
C LYS A 78 9.98 -2.48 4.35
N ASP A 79 11.29 -2.30 4.36
CA ASP A 79 11.93 -1.01 4.10
C ASP A 79 11.95 -0.65 2.61
N THR A 80 11.83 -1.65 1.73
CA THR A 80 11.78 -1.46 0.29
C THR A 80 10.69 -2.34 -0.33
N ASP A 81 10.02 -1.82 -1.36
CA ASP A 81 9.11 -2.62 -2.18
C ASP A 81 9.14 -2.16 -3.64
N GLY A 82 8.55 -2.95 -4.52
CA GLY A 82 8.41 -2.62 -5.93
C GLY A 82 7.50 -1.40 -6.13
N ILE A 83 7.79 -0.61 -7.16
CA ILE A 83 7.00 0.58 -7.53
C ILE A 83 5.51 0.22 -7.61
N ASN A 84 5.15 -0.84 -8.32
CA ASN A 84 3.75 -1.27 -8.54
C ASN A 84 3.02 -1.79 -7.28
N ARG A 85 3.73 -1.94 -6.15
CA ARG A 85 3.15 -2.35 -4.86
C ARG A 85 3.21 -1.25 -3.81
N SER A 86 3.90 -0.15 -4.10
CA SER A 86 4.13 0.94 -3.16
C SER A 86 2.91 1.84 -3.08
N GLY A 87 2.36 1.99 -1.87
CA GLY A 87 1.27 2.93 -1.58
C GLY A 87 -0.01 2.67 -2.39
N THR A 88 -0.33 1.41 -2.69
CA THR A 88 -1.47 1.05 -3.56
C THR A 88 -2.81 1.01 -2.86
N PHE A 89 -3.87 1.28 -3.60
CA PHE A 89 -5.26 1.16 -3.15
C PHE A 89 -6.22 0.77 -4.29
N HIS A 90 -7.41 0.30 -3.94
CA HIS A 90 -8.44 -0.17 -4.87
C HIS A 90 -9.83 0.39 -4.53
N ILE A 91 -9.94 1.73 -4.50
CA ILE A 91 -11.17 2.43 -4.05
C ILE A 91 -11.68 3.47 -5.06
N ILE A 92 -10.98 3.66 -6.20
CA ILE A 92 -11.40 4.54 -7.29
C ILE A 92 -11.54 3.77 -8.61
N CYS A 93 -12.40 4.25 -9.50
CA CYS A 93 -12.56 3.66 -10.83
C CYS A 93 -11.40 4.05 -11.76
N ARG A 94 -11.22 3.28 -12.84
CA ARG A 94 -10.13 3.51 -13.83
C ARG A 94 -10.22 4.87 -14.51
N GLU A 95 -11.42 5.40 -14.70
CA GLU A 95 -11.61 6.71 -15.32
C GLU A 95 -11.14 7.84 -14.40
N CYS A 96 -11.53 7.82 -13.12
CA CYS A 96 -11.03 8.79 -12.15
C CYS A 96 -9.52 8.67 -11.94
N ASP A 97 -8.98 7.46 -11.88
CA ASP A 97 -7.53 7.24 -11.79
C ASP A 97 -6.80 7.92 -12.97
N LYS A 98 -7.24 7.63 -14.20
CA LYS A 98 -6.67 8.23 -15.42
C LYS A 98 -6.72 9.76 -15.44
N ASN A 99 -7.78 10.35 -14.89
CA ASN A 99 -8.00 11.80 -14.97
C ASN A 99 -7.30 12.58 -13.85
N TYR A 100 -7.01 11.96 -12.69
CA TYR A 100 -6.53 12.67 -11.50
C TYR A 100 -5.22 12.15 -10.90
N LEU A 101 -4.81 10.90 -11.18
CA LEU A 101 -3.75 10.21 -10.43
C LEU A 101 -2.72 9.45 -11.29
N ALA A 102 -3.05 9.13 -12.55
CA ALA A 102 -2.17 8.39 -13.47
C ALA A 102 -1.14 9.30 -14.18
#